data_AF-A0A7S0GJP4-F1
#
_entry.id   AF-A0A7S0GJP4-F1
#
_cell.length_a   1.000
_cell.length_b   1.000
_cell.length_c   1.000
_cell.angle_alpha   90.00
_cell.angle_beta   90.00
_cell.angle_gamma   90.00
#
_symmetry.space_group_name_H-M   'P 1'
#
loop_
_entity.id
_entity.type
_entity.pdbx_description
1 polymer ?
#
loop_
_entity_poly.entity_id
_entity_poly.type
_entity_poly.pdbx_seq_one_letter_code
_entity_poly.pdbx_strand_id
1 'polypeptide(L)'
;VIDRPDLQAILIEECKKLKPDFIQNGAGVESYVDHGRGKGVTVKLANGETAEADMLVGSDGIWSAVRAQMYGEEIKKSNGNLKRRQGCTYSGYTVFAGETIIKTPDYYETGYKVYIGPKRYFVTSDVGDGRIQWYAFFALPPGSKKAPSGWGGSERDEQDDPSENLVDYIKSLHEGWSSEVFDILDATPPASVEQRDLYDRSPELLRSWADGNVVLMGDAVHPMMPNLGQGGCQAIEDAYVLTETLINVKSTEKVQDALQDFYKKRIVRVTIVQFLSRLASDLIINAFDTPWSPHDDLGTSWKSYLTFFWKPLLQYVIFPGQFAYLYSYHPTGNMNNIPKELEEKWKIEHFKTSEEAFARVAETGQVTAGPSFFATEQKTP
;
A
#
# COMPACT_ATOMS: atom_id res chain seq x y z
N VAL A 1 -2.16 11.36 7.59
CA VAL A 1 -1.88 10.49 6.42
C VAL A 1 -2.38 11.24 5.19
N ILE A 2 -1.96 10.89 3.97
CA ILE A 2 -2.46 11.53 2.74
C ILE A 2 -3.04 10.44 1.83
N ASP A 3 -4.15 10.74 1.15
CA ASP A 3 -4.70 9.82 0.17
C ASP A 3 -3.77 9.68 -1.06
N ARG A 4 -3.79 8.50 -1.67
CA ARG A 4 -2.88 8.14 -2.76
C ARG A 4 -3.03 9.03 -4.00
N PRO A 5 -4.26 9.31 -4.51
CA PRO A 5 -4.45 10.19 -5.66
C PRO A 5 -4.00 11.62 -5.38
N ASP A 6 -4.21 12.13 -4.17
CA ASP A 6 -3.77 13.48 -3.79
C ASP A 6 -2.24 13.58 -3.82
N LEU A 7 -1.55 12.62 -3.20
CA LEU A 7 -0.08 12.55 -3.26
C LEU A 7 0.41 12.45 -4.70
N GLN A 8 -0.23 11.62 -5.53
CA GLN A 8 0.12 11.48 -6.94
C GLN A 8 -0.08 12.79 -7.71
N ALA A 9 -1.20 13.49 -7.49
CA ALA A 9 -1.51 14.76 -8.12
C ALA A 9 -0.45 15.81 -7.78
N ILE A 10 -0.12 15.96 -6.49
CA ILE A 10 0.94 16.87 -6.02
C ILE A 10 2.28 16.59 -6.72
N LEU A 11 2.70 15.31 -6.76
CA LEU A 11 3.96 14.93 -7.41
C LEU A 11 3.94 15.21 -8.92
N ILE A 12 2.82 14.92 -9.59
CA ILE A 12 2.66 15.18 -11.03
C ILE A 12 2.73 16.68 -11.31
N GLU A 13 2.05 17.51 -10.51
CA GLU A 13 2.06 18.95 -10.66
C GLU A 13 3.46 19.54 -10.51
N GLU A 14 4.24 19.10 -9.52
CA GLU A 14 5.64 19.52 -9.37
C GLU A 14 6.51 19.08 -10.56
N CYS A 15 6.34 17.86 -11.06
CA CYS A 15 7.05 17.41 -12.25
C CYS A 15 6.67 18.21 -13.51
N LYS A 16 5.39 18.57 -13.69
CA LYS A 16 4.94 19.41 -14.82
C LYS A 16 5.57 20.79 -14.82
N LYS A 17 5.87 21.37 -13.65
CA LYS A 17 6.59 22.66 -13.55
C LYS A 17 8.00 22.56 -14.13
N LEU A 18 8.64 21.39 -14.06
CA LEU A 18 9.98 21.15 -14.60
C LEU A 18 9.94 20.74 -16.07
N LYS A 19 9.03 19.85 -16.44
CA LYS A 19 8.84 19.37 -17.82
C LYS A 19 7.34 19.12 -18.04
N PRO A 20 6.62 20.02 -18.75
CA PRO A 20 5.18 19.91 -18.95
C PRO A 20 4.74 18.59 -19.59
N ASP A 21 5.51 18.09 -20.56
CA ASP A 21 5.20 16.88 -21.33
C ASP A 21 5.98 15.65 -20.81
N PHE A 22 6.18 15.54 -19.49
CA PHE A 22 6.95 14.41 -18.93
C PHE A 22 6.17 13.10 -18.84
N ILE A 23 4.83 13.11 -18.94
CA ILE A 23 3.97 11.93 -18.87
C ILE A 23 3.31 11.66 -20.23
N GLN A 24 3.39 10.41 -20.67
CA GLN A 24 2.59 9.87 -21.77
C GLN A 24 1.70 8.74 -21.22
N ASN A 25 0.39 8.96 -21.20
CA ASN A 25 -0.60 7.96 -20.80
C ASN A 25 -0.90 7.00 -21.95
N GLY A 26 -1.44 5.81 -21.63
CA GLY A 26 -1.80 4.80 -22.64
C GLY A 26 -0.61 4.11 -23.32
N ALA A 27 0.62 4.38 -22.86
CA ALA A 27 1.87 3.88 -23.43
C ALA A 27 2.60 2.93 -22.46
N GLY A 28 1.95 1.80 -22.10
CA GLY A 28 2.58 0.79 -21.23
C GLY A 28 3.79 0.14 -21.90
N VAL A 29 4.83 -0.20 -21.14
CA VAL A 29 6.02 -0.90 -21.66
C VAL A 29 5.68 -2.37 -21.95
N GLU A 30 5.85 -2.80 -23.20
CA GLU A 30 5.70 -4.22 -23.57
C GLU A 30 7.00 -4.99 -23.44
N SER A 31 8.09 -4.40 -23.94
CA SER A 31 9.43 -5.00 -23.94
C SER A 31 10.49 -3.94 -24.15
N TYR A 32 11.75 -4.29 -23.89
CA TYR A 32 12.90 -3.43 -24.20
C TYR A 32 14.04 -4.22 -24.89
N VAL A 33 15.00 -3.50 -25.46
CA VAL A 33 16.27 -4.05 -25.95
C VAL A 33 17.38 -3.19 -25.36
N ASP A 34 18.27 -3.80 -24.58
CA ASP A 34 19.48 -3.14 -24.12
C ASP A 34 20.59 -3.34 -25.15
N HIS A 35 21.16 -2.23 -25.64
CA HIS A 35 22.22 -2.25 -26.67
C HIS A 35 23.62 -2.40 -26.08
N GLY A 36 23.73 -2.45 -24.74
CA GLY A 36 24.97 -2.60 -24.01
C GLY A 36 25.58 -1.27 -23.60
N ARG A 37 26.78 -1.34 -23.01
CA ARG A 37 27.42 -0.22 -22.34
C ARG A 37 27.55 0.99 -23.27
N GLY A 38 27.09 2.16 -22.78
CA GLY A 38 27.15 3.43 -23.50
C GLY A 38 26.16 3.61 -24.64
N LYS A 39 25.37 2.58 -24.98
CA LYS A 39 24.50 2.55 -26.17
C LYS A 39 23.00 2.68 -25.88
N GLY A 40 22.63 2.72 -24.60
CA GLY A 40 21.24 2.93 -24.17
C GLY A 40 20.32 1.73 -24.43
N VAL A 41 19.03 2.04 -24.46
CA VAL A 41 17.92 1.09 -24.54
C VAL A 41 16.88 1.55 -25.55
N THR A 42 16.26 0.59 -26.24
CA THR A 42 15.06 0.81 -27.04
C THR A 42 13.88 0.15 -26.34
N VAL A 43 12.79 0.88 -26.13
CA VAL A 43 11.59 0.41 -25.45
C VAL A 43 10.47 0.31 -26.47
N LYS A 44 9.77 -0.82 -26.51
CA LYS A 44 8.54 -1.02 -27.29
C LYS A 44 7.34 -0.79 -26.38
N LEU A 45 6.44 0.08 -26.82
CA LEU A 45 5.26 0.51 -26.09
C LEU A 45 4.00 -0.19 -26.63
N ALA A 46 2.98 -0.32 -25.78
CA ALA A 46 1.73 -1.01 -26.08
C ALA A 46 0.88 -0.31 -27.15
N ASN A 47 1.14 0.96 -27.41
CA ASN A 47 0.54 1.71 -28.51
C ASN A 47 1.23 1.43 -29.87
N GLY A 48 2.26 0.58 -29.90
CA GLY A 48 3.04 0.23 -31.08
C GLY A 48 4.24 1.14 -31.35
N GLU A 49 4.40 2.23 -30.60
CA GLU A 49 5.54 3.13 -30.72
C GLU A 49 6.80 2.55 -30.08
N THR A 50 7.95 3.11 -30.46
CA THR A 50 9.25 2.81 -29.85
C THR A 50 9.88 4.08 -29.31
N ALA A 51 10.49 3.99 -28.12
CA ALA A 51 11.25 5.06 -27.51
C ALA A 51 12.72 4.66 -27.32
N GLU A 52 13.63 5.59 -27.55
CA GLU A 52 15.07 5.41 -27.28
C GLU A 52 15.47 6.26 -26.07
N ALA A 53 16.29 5.69 -25.18
CA ALA A 53 16.78 6.37 -23.98
C ALA A 53 18.16 5.85 -23.57
N ASP A 54 18.88 6.61 -22.76
CA ASP A 54 20.17 6.15 -22.18
C ASP A 54 19.97 5.04 -21.14
N MET A 55 18.83 5.01 -20.47
CA MET A 55 18.47 4.00 -19.48
C MET A 55 16.94 3.85 -19.35
N LEU A 56 16.52 2.69 -18.84
CA LEU A 56 15.13 2.41 -18.49
C LEU A 56 15.01 2.16 -16.99
N VAL A 57 14.04 2.82 -16.34
CA VAL A 57 13.66 2.57 -14.95
C VAL A 57 12.32 1.83 -14.92
N GLY A 58 12.33 0.57 -14.51
CA GLY A 58 11.13 -0.23 -14.26
C GLY A 58 10.54 0.09 -12.88
N SER A 59 9.59 1.03 -12.85
CA SER A 59 8.79 1.39 -11.68
C SER A 59 7.29 1.05 -11.90
N ASP A 60 7.04 -0.04 -12.62
CA ASP A 60 5.73 -0.48 -13.15
C ASP A 60 4.98 -1.45 -12.22
N GLY A 61 5.29 -1.40 -10.92
CA GLY A 61 4.51 -2.04 -9.87
C GLY A 61 4.74 -3.55 -9.69
N ILE A 62 3.91 -4.16 -8.84
CA ILE A 62 4.04 -5.57 -8.44
C ILE A 62 4.01 -6.57 -9.63
N TRP A 63 3.31 -6.22 -10.71
CA TRP A 63 3.16 -7.02 -11.94
C TRP A 63 4.10 -6.60 -13.07
N SER A 64 5.22 -5.97 -12.71
CA SER A 64 6.20 -5.38 -13.63
C SER A 64 6.53 -6.24 -14.86
N ALA A 65 6.31 -5.69 -16.05
CA ALA A 65 6.70 -6.27 -17.32
C ALA A 65 8.21 -6.11 -17.55
N VAL A 66 8.79 -4.98 -17.12
CA VAL A 66 10.24 -4.74 -17.21
C VAL A 66 10.99 -5.77 -16.38
N ARG A 67 10.55 -6.02 -15.15
CA ARG A 67 11.07 -7.09 -14.30
C ARG A 67 10.94 -8.43 -14.99
N ALA A 68 9.75 -8.77 -15.47
CA ALA A 68 9.51 -10.07 -16.07
C ALA A 68 10.50 -10.35 -17.22
N GLN A 69 10.77 -9.35 -18.07
CA GLN A 69 11.79 -9.46 -19.10
C GLN A 69 13.21 -9.57 -18.53
N MET A 70 13.63 -8.69 -17.62
CA MET A 70 14.98 -8.70 -17.01
C MET A 70 15.33 -10.06 -16.42
N TYR A 71 14.33 -10.74 -15.88
CA TYR A 71 14.49 -11.91 -15.05
C TYR A 71 14.01 -13.21 -15.71
N GLY A 72 13.54 -13.13 -16.95
CA GLY A 72 12.96 -14.28 -17.67
C GLY A 72 11.74 -14.88 -16.97
N GLU A 73 10.95 -14.07 -16.26
CA GLU A 73 9.72 -14.52 -15.60
C GLU A 73 8.55 -14.53 -16.59
N GLU A 74 7.68 -15.53 -16.50
CA GLU A 74 6.45 -15.57 -17.30
C GLU A 74 5.44 -14.49 -16.86
N ILE A 75 5.03 -13.64 -17.79
CA ILE A 75 3.90 -12.71 -17.60
C ILE A 75 2.59 -13.52 -17.73
N LYS A 76 2.12 -14.16 -16.65
CA LYS A 76 0.85 -14.89 -16.68
C LYS A 76 -0.34 -13.92 -16.76
N LYS A 77 -1.13 -14.03 -17.84
CA LYS A 77 -2.47 -13.43 -17.97
C LYS A 77 -3.46 -14.26 -17.13
N SER A 78 -3.88 -13.71 -15.99
CA SER A 78 -4.94 -14.06 -15.00
C SER A 78 -5.42 -15.51 -14.73
N ASN A 79 -5.14 -16.53 -15.55
CA ASN A 79 -5.72 -17.88 -15.43
C ASN A 79 -4.73 -18.91 -14.82
N GLY A 80 -3.69 -18.42 -14.11
CA GLY A 80 -2.66 -19.26 -13.48
C GLY A 80 -2.96 -19.59 -12.01
N ASN A 81 -2.06 -20.36 -11.38
CA ASN A 81 -2.07 -20.69 -9.95
C ASN A 81 -2.24 -19.42 -9.09
N LEU A 82 -3.42 -19.21 -8.51
CA LEU A 82 -3.75 -18.03 -7.70
C LEU A 82 -2.86 -17.87 -6.46
N LYS A 83 -2.07 -18.89 -6.09
CA LYS A 83 -1.09 -18.80 -4.99
C LYS A 83 0.19 -18.07 -5.39
N ARG A 84 0.55 -18.04 -6.68
CA ARG A 84 1.81 -17.43 -7.14
C ARG A 84 1.69 -16.81 -8.52
N ARG A 85 2.04 -15.52 -8.63
CA ARG A 85 2.04 -14.75 -9.89
C ARG A 85 3.32 -13.92 -9.96
N GLN A 86 4.06 -13.98 -11.09
CA GLN A 86 5.30 -13.21 -11.33
C GLN A 86 6.25 -13.12 -10.11
N GLY A 87 6.56 -14.28 -9.52
CA GLY A 87 7.42 -14.38 -8.34
C GLY A 87 6.78 -13.95 -7.01
N CYS A 88 5.64 -13.25 -7.02
CA CYS A 88 4.88 -12.89 -5.83
C CYS A 88 4.03 -14.06 -5.32
N THR A 89 3.93 -14.18 -4.00
CA THR A 89 3.14 -15.20 -3.31
C THR A 89 1.93 -14.53 -2.67
N TYR A 90 0.77 -15.18 -2.77
CA TYR A 90 -0.41 -14.74 -2.05
C TYR A 90 -0.12 -14.76 -0.54
N SER A 91 -0.37 -13.64 0.14
CA SER A 91 0.00 -13.49 1.55
C SER A 91 -0.96 -14.19 2.51
N GLY A 92 -2.07 -14.75 2.01
CA GLY A 92 -3.13 -15.32 2.85
C GLY A 92 -4.26 -14.34 3.14
N TYR A 93 -4.24 -13.14 2.54
CA TYR A 93 -5.23 -12.10 2.82
C TYR A 93 -5.98 -11.59 1.61
N THR A 94 -7.28 -11.43 1.82
CA THR A 94 -8.15 -10.60 1.00
C THR A 94 -8.48 -9.34 1.78
N VAL A 95 -8.39 -8.20 1.10
CA VAL A 95 -8.66 -6.88 1.65
C VAL A 95 -9.85 -6.27 0.96
N PHE A 96 -10.74 -5.71 1.76
CA PHE A 96 -11.77 -4.79 1.31
C PHE A 96 -11.37 -3.39 1.73
N ALA A 97 -11.55 -2.42 0.87
CA ALA A 97 -11.19 -1.03 1.14
C ALA A 97 -12.29 -0.10 0.66
N GLY A 98 -12.46 1.00 1.38
CA GLY A 98 -13.39 2.05 1.01
C GLY A 98 -13.01 3.37 1.65
N GLU A 99 -13.76 4.40 1.30
CA GLU A 99 -13.58 5.74 1.82
C GLU A 99 -14.95 6.39 1.99
N THR A 100 -15.07 7.22 3.03
CA THR A 100 -16.26 8.02 3.28
C THR A 100 -15.89 9.30 4.03
N ILE A 101 -16.78 10.28 4.05
CA ILE A 101 -16.67 11.49 4.87
C ILE A 101 -17.59 11.34 6.06
N ILE A 102 -16.99 11.21 7.24
CA ILE A 102 -17.72 11.04 8.51
C ILE A 102 -16.91 11.64 9.66
N LYS A 103 -17.59 12.36 10.54
CA LYS A 103 -17.00 12.87 11.79
C LYS A 103 -17.16 11.83 12.88
N THR A 104 -16.11 11.04 13.13
CA THR A 104 -16.07 10.13 14.29
C THR A 104 -15.90 10.92 15.59
N PRO A 105 -16.30 10.37 16.76
CA PRO A 105 -16.25 11.11 18.03
C PRO A 105 -14.88 11.72 18.39
N ASP A 106 -13.80 11.07 17.96
CA ASP A 106 -12.40 11.40 18.25
C ASP A 106 -11.61 11.76 16.96
N TYR A 107 -12.30 12.21 15.91
CA TYR A 107 -11.71 12.49 14.58
C TYR A 107 -10.43 13.35 14.66
N TYR A 108 -10.42 14.37 15.51
CA TYR A 108 -9.28 15.27 15.69
C TYR A 108 -8.23 14.78 16.69
N GLU A 109 -8.49 13.68 17.40
CA GLU A 109 -7.60 13.10 18.40
C GLU A 109 -6.79 11.93 17.82
N THR A 110 -7.42 11.13 16.95
CA THR A 110 -6.83 9.88 16.44
C THR A 110 -6.95 9.76 14.93
N GLY A 111 -5.83 9.98 14.22
CA GLY A 111 -5.79 9.88 12.75
C GLY A 111 -5.57 8.48 12.18
N TYR A 112 -5.28 7.46 13.01
CA TYR A 112 -5.07 6.07 12.56
C TYR A 112 -5.47 5.09 13.65
N LYS A 113 -6.35 4.14 13.34
CA LYS A 113 -6.83 3.12 14.28
C LYS A 113 -6.74 1.74 13.68
N VAL A 114 -6.47 0.76 14.54
CA VAL A 114 -6.46 -0.66 14.17
C VAL A 114 -7.33 -1.42 15.18
N TYR A 115 -8.41 -1.99 14.68
CA TYR A 115 -9.29 -2.91 15.41
C TYR A 115 -8.85 -4.33 15.08
N ILE A 116 -8.42 -5.09 16.08
CA ILE A 116 -7.83 -6.42 15.87
C ILE A 116 -8.75 -7.48 16.46
N GLY A 117 -9.05 -8.51 15.68
CA GLY A 117 -9.73 -9.71 16.13
C GLY A 117 -9.12 -10.98 15.53
N PRO A 118 -9.67 -12.16 15.82
CA PRO A 118 -9.08 -13.41 15.38
C PRO A 118 -9.11 -13.52 13.86
N LYS A 119 -7.94 -13.64 13.22
CA LYS A 119 -7.75 -13.78 11.76
C LYS A 119 -8.29 -12.62 10.90
N ARG A 120 -8.71 -11.51 11.52
CA ARG A 120 -9.22 -10.32 10.82
C ARG A 120 -8.86 -9.05 11.56
N TYR A 121 -8.67 -7.97 10.83
CA TYR A 121 -8.50 -6.65 11.43
C TYR A 121 -9.07 -5.57 10.52
N PHE A 122 -9.55 -4.50 11.14
CA PHE A 122 -10.12 -3.35 10.48
C PHE A 122 -9.26 -2.13 10.79
N VAL A 123 -8.90 -1.36 9.78
CA VAL A 123 -8.05 -0.17 9.91
C VAL A 123 -8.86 1.02 9.45
N THR A 124 -8.78 2.12 10.20
CA THR A 124 -9.31 3.43 9.78
C THR A 124 -8.17 4.43 9.78
N SER A 125 -8.15 5.30 8.79
CA SER A 125 -7.17 6.37 8.68
C SER A 125 -7.85 7.65 8.23
N ASP A 126 -7.58 8.74 8.94
CA ASP A 126 -7.85 10.08 8.47
C ASP A 126 -6.87 10.44 7.36
N VAL A 127 -7.41 10.71 6.18
CA VAL A 127 -6.64 11.08 4.97
C VAL A 127 -6.83 12.55 4.58
N GLY A 128 -7.50 13.34 5.44
CA GLY A 128 -7.72 14.77 5.25
C GLY A 128 -9.10 15.13 4.68
N ASP A 129 -9.49 16.39 4.82
CA ASP A 129 -10.76 16.94 4.32
C ASP A 129 -12.02 16.18 4.78
N GLY A 130 -12.03 15.74 6.04
CA GLY A 130 -13.12 14.96 6.61
C GLY A 130 -13.17 13.50 6.15
N ARG A 131 -12.25 13.07 5.26
CA ARG A 131 -12.25 11.72 4.68
C ARG A 131 -11.61 10.71 5.63
N ILE A 132 -12.33 9.62 5.86
CA ILE A 132 -11.84 8.41 6.49
C ILE A 132 -11.72 7.33 5.42
N GLN A 133 -10.49 6.87 5.22
CA GLN A 133 -10.21 5.67 4.44
C GLN A 133 -10.13 4.47 5.39
N TRP A 134 -10.72 3.35 4.99
CA TRP A 134 -10.73 2.14 5.80
C TRP A 134 -10.34 0.90 5.02
N TYR A 135 -9.83 -0.09 5.74
CA TYR A 135 -9.39 -1.37 5.20
C TYR A 135 -9.84 -2.50 6.12
N ALA A 136 -10.59 -3.47 5.59
CA ALA A 136 -10.93 -4.71 6.26
C ALA A 136 -10.08 -5.86 5.71
N PHE A 137 -9.20 -6.40 6.55
CA PHE A 137 -8.31 -7.51 6.20
C PHE A 137 -8.87 -8.82 6.74
N PHE A 138 -8.95 -9.82 5.87
CA PHE A 138 -9.44 -11.15 6.23
C PHE A 138 -8.45 -12.23 5.78
N ALA A 139 -8.09 -13.14 6.69
CA ALA A 139 -7.26 -14.29 6.34
C ALA A 139 -8.11 -15.34 5.59
N LEU A 140 -8.14 -15.25 4.25
CA LEU A 140 -8.94 -16.07 3.35
C LEU A 140 -8.06 -16.79 2.32
N PRO A 141 -8.50 -17.90 1.71
CA PRO A 141 -7.86 -18.44 0.50
C PRO A 141 -7.84 -17.41 -0.66
N PRO A 142 -6.92 -17.51 -1.63
CA PRO A 142 -6.88 -16.57 -2.75
C PRO A 142 -8.12 -16.70 -3.64
N GLY A 143 -8.59 -15.59 -4.19
CA GLY A 143 -9.81 -15.51 -5.00
C GLY A 143 -11.10 -15.69 -4.22
N SER A 144 -11.03 -15.70 -2.88
CA SER A 144 -12.22 -15.88 -2.04
C SER A 144 -13.15 -14.70 -2.18
N LYS A 145 -14.41 -14.99 -2.53
CA LYS A 145 -15.52 -14.04 -2.41
C LYS A 145 -16.23 -14.12 -1.04
N LYS A 146 -15.89 -15.14 -0.23
CA LYS A 146 -16.62 -15.55 0.98
C LYS A 146 -15.67 -15.98 2.10
N ALA A 147 -16.09 -15.78 3.35
CA ALA A 147 -15.44 -16.34 4.52
C ALA A 147 -15.79 -17.84 4.69
N PRO A 148 -14.91 -18.68 5.26
CA PRO A 148 -15.21 -20.10 5.48
C PRO A 148 -16.35 -20.30 6.49
N SER A 149 -17.14 -21.36 6.30
CA SER A 149 -18.17 -21.81 7.26
C SER A 149 -17.55 -21.98 8.66
N GLY A 150 -18.08 -21.25 9.65
CA GLY A 150 -17.57 -21.22 11.03
C GLY A 150 -17.07 -19.85 11.52
N TRP A 151 -17.11 -18.82 10.68
CA TRP A 151 -16.67 -17.45 11.02
C TRP A 151 -17.73 -16.56 11.71
N GLY A 152 -18.85 -17.12 12.16
CA GLY A 152 -19.90 -16.42 12.91
C GLY A 152 -20.83 -15.54 12.07
N GLY A 153 -20.52 -15.28 10.80
CA GLY A 153 -21.43 -14.66 9.84
C GLY A 153 -22.33 -15.68 9.12
N SER A 154 -23.45 -15.22 8.56
CA SER A 154 -24.35 -16.04 7.74
C SER A 154 -23.62 -16.60 6.50
N GLU A 155 -23.84 -17.88 6.20
CA GLU A 155 -23.34 -18.51 4.97
C GLU A 155 -23.99 -17.85 3.74
N ARG A 156 -23.20 -17.58 2.67
CA ARG A 156 -23.74 -17.18 1.37
C ARG A 156 -23.78 -18.40 0.43
N ASP A 157 -24.95 -18.74 -0.10
CA ASP A 157 -25.12 -19.78 -1.13
C ASP A 157 -24.43 -19.41 -2.46
N GLU A 158 -23.96 -20.40 -3.23
CA GLU A 158 -23.12 -20.25 -4.45
C GLU A 158 -23.75 -19.49 -5.64
N GLN A 159 -25.01 -19.07 -5.55
CA GLN A 159 -25.67 -18.21 -6.53
C GLN A 159 -25.68 -16.76 -6.03
N ASP A 160 -24.57 -16.05 -6.19
CA ASP A 160 -24.53 -14.63 -5.79
C ASP A 160 -25.31 -13.77 -6.80
N ASP A 161 -26.31 -13.06 -6.27
CA ASP A 161 -27.03 -11.98 -6.93
C ASP A 161 -26.09 -10.76 -7.07
N PRO A 162 -25.87 -10.21 -8.28
CA PRO A 162 -25.09 -8.99 -8.47
C PRO A 162 -25.61 -7.75 -7.72
N SER A 163 -26.77 -7.82 -7.05
CA SER A 163 -27.28 -6.76 -6.17
C SER A 163 -26.81 -6.83 -4.72
N GLU A 164 -26.02 -7.84 -4.31
CA GLU A 164 -25.67 -8.02 -2.90
C GLU A 164 -24.62 -7.00 -2.42
N ASN A 165 -24.98 -6.22 -1.41
CA ASN A 165 -24.17 -5.13 -0.87
C ASN A 165 -22.93 -5.65 -0.12
N LEU A 166 -21.72 -5.33 -0.61
CA LEU A 166 -20.45 -5.72 0.02
C LEU A 166 -20.30 -5.16 1.44
N VAL A 167 -20.89 -3.99 1.72
CA VAL A 167 -20.88 -3.40 3.06
C VAL A 167 -21.60 -4.30 4.06
N ASP A 168 -22.79 -4.80 3.70
CA ASP A 168 -23.58 -5.67 4.59
C ASP A 168 -22.84 -6.97 4.91
N TYR A 169 -22.14 -7.54 3.93
CA TYR A 169 -21.26 -8.69 4.15
C TYR A 169 -20.12 -8.36 5.12
N ILE A 170 -19.43 -7.24 4.92
CA ILE A 170 -18.35 -6.82 5.83
C ILE A 170 -18.90 -6.59 7.24
N LYS A 171 -20.10 -5.99 7.39
CA LYS A 171 -20.77 -5.81 8.69
C LYS A 171 -21.05 -7.15 9.38
N SER A 172 -21.55 -8.15 8.66
CA SER A 172 -21.78 -9.50 9.23
C SER A 172 -20.49 -10.14 9.76
N LEU A 173 -19.34 -9.84 9.14
CA LEU A 173 -18.03 -10.30 9.59
C LEU A 173 -17.48 -9.52 10.78
N HIS A 174 -18.13 -8.45 11.23
CA HIS A 174 -17.70 -7.63 12.36
C HIS A 174 -18.73 -7.59 13.48
N GLU A 175 -19.69 -8.53 13.52
CA GLU A 175 -20.66 -8.65 14.62
C GLU A 175 -19.97 -8.64 15.99
N GLY A 176 -20.46 -7.78 16.89
CA GLY A 176 -19.89 -7.58 18.23
C GLY A 176 -18.67 -6.67 18.30
N TRP A 177 -18.22 -6.09 17.18
CA TRP A 177 -17.12 -5.11 17.17
C TRP A 177 -17.61 -3.72 17.58
N SER A 178 -16.67 -2.78 17.70
CA SER A 178 -16.97 -1.38 18.01
C SER A 178 -18.01 -0.80 17.05
N SER A 179 -18.98 -0.04 17.59
CA SER A 179 -20.02 0.64 16.80
C SER A 179 -19.43 1.55 15.72
N GLU A 180 -18.25 2.14 15.97
CA GLU A 180 -17.59 3.01 15.00
C GLU A 180 -17.26 2.29 13.67
N VAL A 181 -16.92 1.00 13.72
CA VAL A 181 -16.70 0.21 12.50
C VAL A 181 -17.99 0.14 11.68
N PHE A 182 -19.14 -0.04 12.35
CA PHE A 182 -20.44 -0.06 11.70
C PHE A 182 -20.85 1.31 11.17
N ASP A 183 -20.63 2.38 11.94
CA ASP A 183 -20.95 3.76 11.54
C ASP A 183 -20.19 4.16 10.26
N ILE A 184 -18.90 3.79 10.16
CA ILE A 184 -18.07 4.03 8.97
C ILE A 184 -18.56 3.21 7.79
N LEU A 185 -18.87 1.93 8.01
CA LEU A 185 -19.40 1.06 6.96
C LEU A 185 -20.75 1.57 6.44
N ASP A 186 -21.65 2.01 7.33
CA ASP A 186 -22.96 2.57 6.98
C ASP A 186 -22.87 3.89 6.21
N ALA A 187 -21.85 4.70 6.49
CA ALA A 187 -21.58 5.92 5.74
C ALA A 187 -20.86 5.66 4.40
N THR A 188 -20.37 4.45 4.14
CA THR A 188 -19.61 4.15 2.92
C THR A 188 -20.55 3.75 1.77
N PRO A 189 -20.46 4.39 0.58
CA PRO A 189 -21.22 3.95 -0.57
C PRO A 189 -20.86 2.51 -0.97
N PRO A 190 -21.82 1.58 -1.10
CA PRO A 190 -21.52 0.20 -1.49
C PRO A 190 -20.76 0.07 -2.81
N ALA A 191 -21.05 0.95 -3.77
CA ALA A 191 -20.43 0.97 -5.09
C ALA A 191 -18.96 1.43 -5.06
N SER A 192 -18.50 2.03 -3.96
CA SER A 192 -17.13 2.53 -3.80
C SER A 192 -16.25 1.59 -2.97
N VAL A 193 -16.72 0.37 -2.68
CA VAL A 193 -15.92 -0.65 -1.97
C VAL A 193 -15.17 -1.51 -2.98
N GLU A 194 -13.85 -1.58 -2.83
CA GLU A 194 -13.02 -2.49 -3.61
C GLU A 194 -12.61 -3.72 -2.82
N GLN A 195 -12.47 -4.85 -3.53
CA GLN A 195 -11.89 -6.07 -3.00
C GLN A 195 -10.61 -6.43 -3.77
N ARG A 196 -9.54 -6.77 -3.04
CA ARG A 196 -8.27 -7.23 -3.62
C ARG A 196 -7.58 -8.28 -2.77
N ASP A 197 -6.95 -9.24 -3.43
CA ASP A 197 -6.03 -10.16 -2.77
C ASP A 197 -4.65 -9.51 -2.62
N LEU A 198 -4.02 -9.74 -1.47
CA LEU A 198 -2.68 -9.26 -1.22
C LEU A 198 -1.63 -10.27 -1.65
N TYR A 199 -0.64 -9.75 -2.37
CA TYR A 199 0.52 -10.49 -2.82
C TYR A 199 1.76 -9.76 -2.35
N ASP A 200 2.77 -10.51 -1.94
CA ASP A 200 4.07 -9.96 -1.60
C ASP A 200 5.20 -10.78 -2.22
N ARG A 201 6.45 -10.34 -2.06
CA ARG A 201 7.62 -11.08 -2.53
C ARG A 201 8.65 -11.20 -1.44
N SER A 202 9.25 -12.39 -1.33
CA SER A 202 10.36 -12.59 -0.41
C SER A 202 11.56 -11.75 -0.85
N PRO A 203 12.34 -11.18 0.07
CA PRO A 203 13.52 -10.42 -0.31
C PRO A 203 14.47 -11.25 -1.17
N GLU A 204 14.79 -10.77 -2.37
CA GLU A 204 15.67 -11.43 -3.33
C GLU A 204 17.10 -10.87 -3.25
N LEU A 205 17.78 -11.10 -2.12
CA LEU A 205 19.12 -10.54 -1.81
C LEU A 205 20.22 -10.83 -2.85
N LEU A 206 20.07 -11.92 -3.62
CA LEU A 206 21.06 -12.37 -4.59
C LEU A 206 20.72 -11.97 -6.03
N ARG A 207 19.61 -11.27 -6.24
CA ARG A 207 19.11 -10.89 -7.56
C ARG A 207 19.26 -9.39 -7.76
N SER A 208 20.21 -8.99 -8.61
CA SER A 208 20.45 -7.57 -8.87
C SER A 208 19.21 -6.92 -9.46
N TRP A 209 18.88 -5.72 -9.00
CA TRP A 209 17.80 -4.90 -9.54
C TRP A 209 18.21 -4.16 -10.81
N ALA A 210 19.50 -4.19 -11.15
CA ALA A 210 20.06 -3.57 -12.34
C ALA A 210 20.66 -4.63 -13.25
N ASP A 211 20.38 -4.52 -14.54
CA ASP A 211 21.01 -5.30 -15.60
C ASP A 211 21.26 -4.38 -16.81
N GLY A 212 22.53 -4.25 -17.17
CA GLY A 212 23.00 -3.30 -18.16
C GLY A 212 22.47 -1.87 -17.92
N ASN A 213 21.76 -1.31 -18.89
CA ASN A 213 21.18 0.04 -18.84
C ASN A 213 19.74 0.08 -18.27
N VAL A 214 19.29 -1.01 -17.63
CA VAL A 214 17.94 -1.13 -17.05
C VAL A 214 18.03 -1.33 -15.54
N VAL A 215 17.17 -0.64 -14.78
CA VAL A 215 17.06 -0.79 -13.33
C VAL A 215 15.61 -0.89 -12.89
N LEU A 216 15.33 -1.63 -11.82
CA LEU A 216 14.02 -1.78 -11.21
C LEU A 216 13.96 -1.04 -9.86
N MET A 217 12.79 -0.51 -9.51
CA MET A 217 12.55 0.14 -8.22
C MET A 217 11.08 0.03 -7.78
N GLY A 218 10.79 0.35 -6.52
CA GLY A 218 9.44 0.23 -5.98
C GLY A 218 8.93 -1.22 -5.93
N ASP A 219 7.61 -1.38 -6.06
CA ASP A 219 6.95 -2.69 -6.02
C ASP A 219 7.40 -3.67 -7.13
N ALA A 220 8.12 -3.20 -8.16
CA ALA A 220 8.73 -4.08 -9.16
C ALA A 220 9.78 -5.02 -8.52
N VAL A 221 10.46 -4.58 -7.45
CA VAL A 221 11.48 -5.39 -6.77
C VAL A 221 11.13 -5.72 -5.32
N HIS A 222 10.44 -4.83 -4.61
CA HIS A 222 10.17 -5.01 -3.18
C HIS A 222 8.71 -4.81 -2.77
N PRO A 223 7.75 -5.46 -3.45
CA PRO A 223 6.35 -5.42 -3.01
C PRO A 223 6.24 -6.06 -1.63
N MET A 224 5.52 -5.39 -0.73
CA MET A 224 5.42 -5.77 0.68
C MET A 224 4.01 -5.60 1.21
N MET A 225 3.72 -6.28 2.33
CA MET A 225 2.45 -6.12 3.04
C MET A 225 2.26 -4.65 3.48
N PRO A 226 1.05 -4.09 3.34
CA PRO A 226 0.81 -2.66 3.59
C PRO A 226 0.85 -2.27 5.08
N ASN A 227 0.98 -3.22 5.99
CA ASN A 227 0.76 -3.05 7.43
C ASN A 227 1.66 -2.02 8.11
N LEU A 228 2.85 -1.74 7.56
CA LEU A 228 3.76 -0.73 8.11
C LEU A 228 3.71 0.60 7.35
N GLY A 229 2.90 0.71 6.30
CA GLY A 229 2.84 1.91 5.45
C GLY A 229 4.14 2.22 4.69
N GLN A 230 5.06 1.26 4.58
CA GLN A 230 6.43 1.51 4.10
C GLN A 230 6.64 1.33 2.60
N GLY A 231 5.75 0.67 1.87
CA GLY A 231 5.95 0.42 0.43
C GLY A 231 6.17 1.71 -0.37
N GLY A 232 5.25 2.67 -0.21
CA GLY A 232 5.37 3.99 -0.83
C GLY A 232 6.60 4.78 -0.36
N CYS A 233 6.91 4.73 0.94
CA CYS A 233 8.11 5.36 1.49
C CYS A 233 9.39 4.80 0.85
N GLN A 234 9.51 3.47 0.71
CA GLN A 234 10.67 2.84 0.09
C GLN A 234 10.80 3.20 -1.39
N ALA A 235 9.68 3.34 -2.14
CA ALA A 235 9.72 3.80 -3.52
C ALA A 235 10.21 5.26 -3.65
N ILE A 236 9.83 6.14 -2.71
CA ILE A 236 10.33 7.53 -2.64
C ILE A 236 11.82 7.54 -2.28
N GLU A 237 12.24 6.75 -1.30
CA GLU A 237 13.66 6.59 -0.95
C GLU A 237 14.48 6.07 -2.15
N ASP A 238 13.94 5.11 -2.91
CA ASP A 238 14.59 4.62 -4.13
C ASP A 238 14.76 5.74 -5.16
N ALA A 239 13.71 6.53 -5.42
CA ALA A 239 13.77 7.62 -6.40
C ALA A 239 14.86 8.63 -6.03
N TYR A 240 14.96 8.95 -4.73
CA TYR A 240 15.98 9.83 -4.20
C TYR A 240 17.39 9.26 -4.37
N VAL A 241 17.63 8.03 -3.90
CA VAL A 241 18.97 7.40 -3.96
C VAL A 241 19.41 7.15 -5.40
N LEU A 242 18.47 6.83 -6.31
CA LEU A 242 18.75 6.70 -7.73
C LEU A 242 19.20 8.05 -8.30
N THR A 243 18.44 9.11 -8.03
CA THR A 243 18.77 10.48 -8.48
C THR A 243 20.14 10.93 -7.97
N GLU A 244 20.40 10.77 -6.67
CA GLU A 244 21.70 11.07 -6.04
C GLU A 244 22.86 10.27 -6.67
N THR A 245 22.61 9.02 -7.05
CA THR A 245 23.64 8.18 -7.68
C THR A 245 23.89 8.61 -9.13
N LEU A 246 22.87 9.13 -9.82
CA LEU A 246 22.96 9.57 -11.21
C LEU A 246 23.49 11.00 -11.38
N ILE A 247 23.33 11.89 -10.40
CA ILE A 247 23.68 13.33 -10.54
C ILE A 247 25.15 13.60 -10.92
N ASN A 248 26.04 12.67 -10.56
CA ASN A 248 27.47 12.76 -10.85
C ASN A 248 27.91 11.96 -12.10
N VAL A 249 26.98 11.31 -12.80
CA VAL A 249 27.26 10.51 -14.00
C VAL A 249 27.43 11.45 -15.20
N LYS A 250 28.64 11.53 -15.73
CA LYS A 250 29.00 12.43 -16.85
C LYS A 250 29.05 11.75 -18.23
N SER A 251 28.85 10.44 -18.29
CA SER A 251 28.98 9.64 -19.51
C SER A 251 28.05 8.43 -19.45
N THR A 252 27.44 8.09 -20.58
CA THR A 252 26.58 6.92 -20.76
C THR A 252 27.32 5.60 -20.47
N GLU A 253 28.64 5.56 -20.64
CA GLU A 253 29.49 4.41 -20.29
C GLU A 253 29.49 4.07 -18.79
N LYS A 254 29.11 5.03 -17.94
CA LYS A 254 29.07 4.92 -16.47
C LYS A 254 27.68 4.65 -15.91
N VAL A 255 26.64 4.68 -16.75
CA VAL A 255 25.26 4.44 -16.33
C VAL A 255 25.13 3.06 -15.66
N GLN A 256 25.62 2.01 -16.30
CA GLN A 256 25.53 0.64 -15.75
C GLN A 256 26.17 0.52 -14.36
N ASP A 257 27.33 1.16 -14.16
CA ASP A 257 28.05 1.13 -12.88
C ASP A 257 27.23 1.85 -11.80
N ALA A 258 26.64 3.01 -12.14
CA ALA A 258 25.79 3.79 -11.26
C ALA A 258 24.50 3.04 -10.87
N LEU A 259 23.87 2.32 -11.81
CA LEU A 259 22.68 1.51 -11.53
C LEU A 259 22.97 0.33 -10.58
N GLN A 260 24.14 -0.31 -10.71
CA GLN A 260 24.60 -1.33 -9.76
C GLN A 260 24.88 -0.75 -8.37
N ASP A 261 25.45 0.46 -8.30
CA ASP A 261 25.70 1.13 -7.03
C ASP A 261 24.40 1.54 -6.32
N PHE A 262 23.39 1.98 -7.08
CA PHE A 262 22.04 2.19 -6.56
C PHE A 262 21.47 0.93 -5.91
N TYR A 263 21.49 -0.20 -6.63
CA TYR A 263 21.02 -1.50 -6.11
C TYR A 263 21.70 -1.85 -4.78
N LYS A 264 23.05 -1.78 -4.73
CA LYS A 264 23.83 -2.13 -3.53
C LYS A 264 23.51 -1.23 -2.34
N LYS A 265 23.26 0.07 -2.55
CA LYS A 265 22.88 1.01 -1.49
C LYS A 265 21.51 0.69 -0.89
N ARG A 266 20.56 0.19 -1.71
CA ARG A 266 19.16 0.02 -1.31
C ARG A 266 18.82 -1.36 -0.79
N ILE A 267 19.42 -2.41 -1.34
CA ILE A 267 19.01 -3.81 -1.09
C ILE A 267 18.97 -4.18 0.40
N VAL A 268 19.95 -3.74 1.19
CA VAL A 268 20.02 -4.07 2.63
C VAL A 268 18.85 -3.45 3.39
N ARG A 269 18.62 -2.14 3.21
CA ARG A 269 17.55 -1.42 3.92
C ARG A 269 16.18 -1.96 3.54
N VAL A 270 15.93 -2.07 2.24
CA VAL A 270 14.65 -2.58 1.72
C VAL A 270 14.37 -3.99 2.22
N THR A 271 15.38 -4.87 2.25
CA THR A 271 15.20 -6.24 2.76
C THR A 271 14.80 -6.27 4.23
N ILE A 272 15.43 -5.43 5.06
CA ILE A 272 15.07 -5.33 6.49
C ILE A 272 13.63 -4.84 6.63
N VAL A 273 13.21 -3.83 5.85
CA VAL A 273 11.84 -3.31 5.88
C VAL A 273 10.81 -4.35 5.41
N GLN A 274 11.09 -5.09 4.33
CA GLN A 274 10.22 -6.18 3.87
C GLN A 274 10.07 -7.28 4.93
N PHE A 275 11.18 -7.65 5.58
CA PHE A 275 11.17 -8.63 6.66
C PHE A 275 10.32 -8.15 7.86
N LEU A 276 10.53 -6.91 8.29
CA LEU A 276 9.75 -6.31 9.38
C LEU A 276 8.25 -6.23 9.04
N SER A 277 7.90 -5.92 7.78
CA SER A 277 6.51 -5.83 7.31
C SER A 277 5.80 -7.18 7.36
N ARG A 278 6.50 -8.24 6.97
CA ARG A 278 6.00 -9.62 7.07
C ARG A 278 5.85 -10.07 8.50
N LEU A 279 6.86 -9.83 9.34
CA LEU A 279 6.80 -10.18 10.75
C LEU A 279 5.64 -9.48 11.47
N ALA A 280 5.42 -8.19 11.18
CA ALA A 280 4.27 -7.46 11.72
C ALA A 280 2.94 -8.09 11.28
N SER A 281 2.82 -8.47 10.00
CA SER A 281 1.65 -9.19 9.49
C SER A 281 1.43 -10.51 10.20
N ASP A 282 2.44 -11.39 10.24
CA ASP A 282 2.34 -12.72 10.84
C ASP A 282 2.03 -12.66 12.32
N LEU A 283 2.62 -11.69 13.03
CA LEU A 283 2.36 -11.46 14.44
C LEU A 283 0.88 -11.10 14.67
N ILE A 284 0.34 -10.13 13.91
CA ILE A 284 -1.07 -9.71 13.99
C ILE A 284 -2.03 -10.91 13.76
N ILE A 285 -1.71 -11.84 12.85
CA ILE A 285 -2.59 -12.98 12.52
C ILE A 285 -2.48 -14.13 13.52
N ASN A 286 -1.25 -14.59 13.74
CA ASN A 286 -0.99 -15.95 14.20
C ASN A 286 -0.61 -15.99 15.68
N ALA A 287 -0.20 -14.84 16.22
CA ALA A 287 0.29 -14.70 17.59
C ALA A 287 -0.69 -14.00 18.53
N PHE A 288 -1.73 -13.35 18.00
CA PHE A 288 -2.77 -12.68 18.81
C PHE A 288 -4.11 -13.41 18.70
N ASP A 289 -4.46 -14.17 19.75
CA ASP A 289 -5.87 -14.52 20.03
C ASP A 289 -6.47 -13.34 20.81
N THR A 290 -6.83 -12.26 20.12
CA THR A 290 -7.44 -11.05 20.72
C THR A 290 -8.95 -10.98 20.51
N PRO A 291 -9.73 -10.38 21.42
CA PRO A 291 -9.31 -9.85 22.73
C PRO A 291 -9.26 -10.98 23.77
N TRP A 292 -8.07 -11.27 24.32
CA TRP A 292 -7.96 -12.09 25.53
C TRP A 292 -7.86 -11.18 26.74
N SER A 293 -8.74 -11.37 27.71
CA SER A 293 -8.61 -10.86 29.06
C SER A 293 -8.37 -12.03 30.02
N PRO A 294 -7.51 -11.89 31.04
CA PRO A 294 -7.47 -12.86 32.14
C PRO A 294 -8.79 -12.94 32.93
N HIS A 295 -9.79 -12.10 32.59
CA HIS A 295 -11.12 -12.04 33.18
C HIS A 295 -12.24 -12.54 32.24
N ASP A 296 -11.93 -12.99 31.02
CA ASP A 296 -12.92 -13.58 30.11
C ASP A 296 -12.54 -15.00 29.65
N ASP A 297 -13.56 -15.79 29.31
CA ASP A 297 -13.41 -17.17 28.85
C ASP A 297 -12.96 -17.27 27.37
N LEU A 298 -12.72 -16.14 26.71
CA LEU A 298 -12.54 -16.02 25.26
C LEU A 298 -11.10 -16.28 24.76
N GLY A 299 -10.16 -16.60 25.65
CA GLY A 299 -8.80 -16.99 25.24
C GLY A 299 -8.10 -17.93 26.23
N THR A 300 -8.69 -19.11 26.45
CA THR A 300 -8.07 -20.18 27.24
C THR A 300 -6.98 -20.95 26.49
N SER A 301 -6.61 -20.49 25.30
CA SER A 301 -5.57 -21.11 24.47
C SER A 301 -4.18 -20.81 25.04
N TRP A 302 -3.24 -21.74 24.89
CA TRP A 302 -1.85 -21.53 25.29
C TRP A 302 -1.21 -20.33 24.58
N LYS A 303 -1.71 -19.96 23.39
CA LYS A 303 -1.24 -18.80 22.64
C LYS A 303 -1.64 -17.50 23.34
N SER A 304 -2.85 -17.41 23.90
CA SER A 304 -3.34 -16.23 24.62
C SER A 304 -2.44 -15.85 25.81
N TYR A 305 -1.97 -16.84 26.56
CA TYR A 305 -1.00 -16.61 27.64
C TYR A 305 0.35 -16.10 27.09
N LEU A 306 0.84 -16.71 26.00
CA LEU A 306 2.07 -16.25 25.35
C LEU A 306 1.94 -14.80 24.88
N THR A 307 0.81 -14.43 24.27
CA THR A 307 0.48 -13.08 23.84
C THR A 307 0.58 -12.07 24.99
N PHE A 308 0.00 -12.39 26.15
CA PHE A 308 0.04 -11.52 27.33
C PHE A 308 1.45 -11.28 27.84
N PHE A 309 2.28 -12.34 27.93
CA PHE A 309 3.67 -12.22 28.36
C PHE A 309 4.56 -11.48 27.35
N TRP A 310 4.25 -11.60 26.06
CA TRP A 310 5.01 -10.91 25.01
C TRP A 310 4.58 -9.45 24.83
N LYS A 311 3.38 -9.06 25.26
CA LYS A 311 2.86 -7.70 25.08
C LYS A 311 3.82 -6.60 25.56
N PRO A 312 4.43 -6.66 26.77
CA PRO A 312 5.40 -5.66 27.20
C PRO A 312 6.66 -5.63 26.32
N LEU A 313 7.17 -6.79 25.89
CA LEU A 313 8.32 -6.88 25.00
C LEU A 313 8.01 -6.25 23.63
N LEU A 314 6.82 -6.54 23.10
CA LEU A 314 6.35 -5.97 21.84
C LEU A 314 6.21 -4.45 21.94
N GLN A 315 5.52 -3.96 22.98
CA GLN A 315 5.22 -2.54 23.17
C GLN A 315 6.45 -1.70 23.49
N TYR A 316 7.35 -2.19 24.36
CA TYR A 316 8.44 -1.38 24.90
C TYR A 316 9.80 -1.63 24.24
N VAL A 317 9.93 -2.68 23.43
CA VAL A 317 11.22 -3.01 22.77
C VAL A 317 11.06 -3.17 21.27
N ILE A 318 10.20 -4.07 20.82
CA ILE A 318 10.12 -4.44 19.38
C ILE A 318 9.54 -3.29 18.56
N PHE A 319 8.37 -2.74 18.92
CA PHE A 319 7.78 -1.63 18.17
C PHE A 319 8.63 -0.35 18.22
N PRO A 320 9.16 0.09 19.37
CA PRO A 320 10.06 1.25 19.40
C PRO A 320 11.30 1.06 18.53
N GLY A 321 11.93 -0.12 18.57
CA GLY A 321 13.08 -0.43 17.71
C GLY A 321 12.72 -0.47 16.22
N GLN A 322 11.56 -1.07 15.89
CA GLN A 322 11.03 -1.09 14.53
C GLN A 322 10.79 0.32 14.01
N PHE A 323 10.05 1.16 14.74
CA PHE A 323 9.78 2.54 14.35
C PHE A 323 11.06 3.37 14.27
N ALA A 324 11.98 3.22 15.23
CA ALA A 324 13.27 3.89 15.19
C ALA A 324 14.02 3.56 13.89
N TYR A 325 13.99 2.31 13.42
CA TYR A 325 14.60 1.90 12.15
C TYR A 325 13.85 2.38 10.91
N LEU A 326 12.51 2.29 10.90
CA LEU A 326 11.70 2.77 9.78
C LEU A 326 11.93 4.26 9.55
N TYR A 327 11.97 5.05 10.62
CA TYR A 327 12.19 6.49 10.59
C TYR A 327 13.66 6.91 10.71
N SER A 328 14.62 5.97 10.72
CA SER A 328 16.05 6.32 10.89
C SER A 328 16.66 6.98 9.66
N TYR A 329 16.04 6.82 8.49
CA TYR A 329 16.54 7.37 7.24
C TYR A 329 15.62 8.48 6.77
N HIS A 330 16.17 9.68 6.71
CA HIS A 330 15.57 10.80 6.01
C HIS A 330 16.54 11.22 4.89
N PRO A 331 16.10 11.24 3.62
CA PRO A 331 16.95 11.57 2.47
C PRO A 331 17.79 12.84 2.65
N THR A 332 17.19 13.90 3.22
CA THR A 332 17.86 15.20 3.41
C THR A 332 18.47 15.38 4.81
N GLY A 333 18.53 14.32 5.62
CA GLY A 333 19.04 14.37 6.99
C GLY A 333 18.05 15.03 7.98
N ASN A 334 18.57 15.81 8.93
CA ASN A 334 17.78 16.43 9.99
C ASN A 334 16.86 17.53 9.43
N MET A 335 15.55 17.43 9.68
CA MET A 335 14.54 18.42 9.26
C MET A 335 14.40 19.61 10.22
N ASN A 336 15.21 19.71 11.28
CA ASN A 336 15.13 20.74 12.31
C ASN A 336 13.68 20.90 12.84
N ASN A 337 13.17 22.13 12.91
CA ASN A 337 11.81 22.44 13.38
C ASN A 337 10.75 22.39 12.28
N ILE A 338 11.12 22.13 11.02
CA ILE A 338 10.16 22.13 9.89
C ILE A 338 8.95 21.24 10.16
N PRO A 339 9.07 20.00 10.69
CA PRO A 339 7.91 19.16 10.95
C PRO A 339 6.94 19.77 11.96
N LYS A 340 7.45 20.46 13.00
CA LYS A 340 6.60 21.12 14.00
C LYS A 340 5.86 22.32 13.42
N GLU A 341 6.55 23.15 12.64
CA GLU A 341 5.95 24.31 11.98
C GLU A 341 4.86 23.90 10.97
N LEU A 342 5.11 22.82 10.22
CA LEU A 342 4.13 22.25 9.29
C LEU A 342 2.94 21.62 10.03
N GLU A 343 3.18 20.91 11.12
CA GLU A 343 2.12 20.29 11.92
C GLU A 343 1.12 21.31 12.46
N GLU A 344 1.60 22.43 13.04
CA GLU A 344 0.72 23.48 13.56
C GLU A 344 -0.14 24.09 12.45
N LYS A 345 0.47 24.40 11.30
CA LYS A 345 -0.25 24.94 10.15
C LYS A 345 -1.29 23.95 9.62
N TRP A 346 -0.90 22.68 9.46
CA TRP A 346 -1.79 21.66 8.92
C TRP A 346 -2.93 21.31 9.85
N LYS A 347 -2.76 21.35 11.18
CA LYS A 347 -3.87 21.15 12.12
C LYS A 347 -4.97 22.20 11.92
N ILE A 348 -4.60 23.46 11.70
CA ILE A 348 -5.56 24.55 11.45
C ILE A 348 -6.28 24.34 10.12
N GLU A 349 -5.52 24.04 9.06
CA GLU A 349 -6.07 23.82 7.72
C GLU A 349 -6.99 22.59 7.68
N HIS A 350 -6.53 21.47 8.24
CA HIS A 350 -7.26 20.22 8.35
C HIS A 350 -8.56 20.39 9.14
N PHE A 351 -8.55 21.11 10.27
CA PHE A 351 -9.78 21.39 11.02
C PHE A 351 -10.80 22.12 10.14
N LYS A 352 -10.36 23.19 9.46
CA LYS A 352 -11.21 23.99 8.58
C LYS A 352 -11.79 23.16 7.43
N THR A 353 -10.95 22.46 6.66
CA THR A 353 -11.42 21.70 5.49
C THR A 353 -12.30 20.53 5.87
N SER A 354 -12.04 19.90 7.02
CA SER A 354 -12.88 18.81 7.52
C SER A 354 -14.25 19.29 7.99
N GLU A 355 -14.35 20.40 8.72
CA GLU A 355 -15.66 20.96 9.11
C GLU A 355 -16.49 21.40 7.89
N GLU A 356 -15.85 21.98 6.86
CA GLU A 356 -16.49 22.30 5.58
C GLU A 356 -17.01 21.03 4.88
N ALA A 357 -16.24 19.93 4.90
CA ALA A 357 -16.66 18.66 4.35
C ALA A 357 -17.84 18.04 5.11
N PHE A 358 -17.82 18.08 6.44
CA PHE A 358 -18.93 17.58 7.27
C PHE A 358 -20.22 18.38 7.05
N ALA A 359 -20.11 19.72 6.97
CA ALA A 359 -21.25 20.57 6.66
C ALA A 359 -21.84 20.23 5.28
N ARG A 360 -21.01 20.04 4.26
CA ARG A 360 -21.45 19.62 2.92
C ARG A 360 -22.18 18.28 2.96
N VAL A 361 -21.68 17.29 3.70
CA VAL A 361 -22.35 15.98 3.84
C VAL A 361 -23.72 16.15 4.49
N ALA A 362 -23.83 16.96 5.55
CA ALA A 362 -25.10 17.22 6.22
C ALA A 362 -26.13 17.92 5.31
N GLU A 363 -25.68 18.79 4.40
CA GLU A 363 -26.54 19.52 3.46
C GLU A 363 -26.94 18.70 2.24
N THR A 364 -26.02 17.91 1.69
CA THR A 364 -26.18 17.27 0.36
C THR A 364 -26.31 15.74 0.41
N GLY A 365 -25.96 15.12 1.54
CA GLY A 365 -25.80 13.67 1.65
C GLY A 365 -24.59 13.09 0.89
N GLN A 366 -23.75 13.95 0.27
CA GLN A 366 -22.61 13.49 -0.52
C GLN A 366 -21.43 13.10 0.38
N VAL A 367 -21.28 11.80 0.61
CA VAL A 367 -20.29 11.18 1.51
C VAL A 367 -18.93 10.89 0.87
N THR A 368 -18.71 11.27 -0.40
CA THR A 368 -17.43 11.12 -1.11
C THR A 368 -17.04 12.43 -1.78
N ALA A 369 -15.77 12.85 -1.67
CA ALA A 369 -15.30 14.10 -2.27
C ALA A 369 -13.85 14.01 -2.77
N GLY A 370 -13.48 14.91 -3.70
CA GLY A 370 -12.14 15.01 -4.28
C GLY A 370 -11.82 13.89 -5.28
N PRO A 371 -10.60 13.86 -5.87
CA PRO A 371 -10.14 12.72 -6.65
C PRO A 371 -9.94 11.51 -5.71
N SER A 372 -11.02 10.84 -5.33
CA SER A 372 -10.93 9.62 -4.54
C SER A 372 -10.67 8.45 -5.48
N PHE A 373 -9.78 7.53 -5.08
CA PHE A 373 -9.60 6.26 -5.78
C PHE A 373 -10.91 5.46 -5.82
N PHE A 374 -11.79 5.69 -4.84
CA PHE A 374 -13.08 5.03 -4.67
C PHE A 374 -14.25 5.85 -5.23
N ALA A 375 -14.01 7.07 -5.73
CA ALA A 375 -15.03 7.79 -6.45
C ALA A 375 -15.34 7.05 -7.74
N THR A 376 -16.50 6.39 -7.79
CA THR A 376 -17.09 6.00 -9.07
C THR A 376 -17.32 7.28 -9.84
N GLU A 377 -16.49 7.56 -10.86
CA GLU A 377 -16.86 8.54 -11.87
C GLU A 377 -18.29 8.22 -12.27
N GLN A 378 -19.22 9.18 -12.10
CA GLN A 378 -20.45 9.12 -12.87
C GLN A 378 -19.97 9.05 -14.31
N LYS A 379 -20.10 7.87 -14.92
CA LYS A 379 -19.98 7.73 -16.37
C LYS A 379 -21.06 8.65 -16.94
N THR A 380 -20.69 9.89 -17.22
CA THR A 380 -21.52 10.77 -18.03
C THR A 380 -21.70 10.03 -19.36
N PRO A 381 -22.95 9.82 -19.81
CA PRO A 381 -23.26 8.93 -20.94
C PRO A 381 -22.53 9.29 -22.23
#